data_AF-A0A016EBG1-F1
#
_entry.id   AF-A0A016EBG1-F1
#
_cell.length_a   1.000
_cell.length_b   1.000
_cell.length_c   1.000
_cell.angle_alpha   90.00
_cell.angle_beta   90.00
_cell.angle_gamma   90.00
#
_symmetry.space_group_name_H-M   'P 1'
#
loop_
_entity.id
_entity.type
_entity.pdbx_description
1 polymer ?
#
loop_
_entity_poly.entity_id
_entity_poly.type
_entity_poly.pdbx_seq_one_letter_code
_entity_poly.pdbx_strand_id
1 'polypeptide(L)'
;MAEDKIDNALEVKEETVECKSEDWVCHSQAIAATMSNRMEELGMTQRALAEKMNCTQQYVSKVLKGRENLSLETLCKIENALGIKILQAGINK
;
A
#
# COMPACT_ATOMS: atom_id res chain seq x y z
N MET A 1 21.42 -32.37 -12.82
CA MET A 1 20.42 -31.61 -13.60
C MET A 1 19.06 -32.17 -13.25
N ALA A 2 18.31 -31.47 -12.41
CA ALA A 2 16.86 -31.55 -12.27
C ALA A 2 16.46 -30.30 -11.49
N GLU A 3 16.15 -29.25 -12.24
CA GLU A 3 15.38 -28.09 -11.76
C GLU A 3 13.89 -28.46 -11.87
N ASP A 4 13.07 -28.02 -10.90
CA ASP A 4 11.72 -27.45 -11.09
C ASP A 4 11.12 -27.18 -9.68
N LYS A 5 11.07 -25.91 -9.23
CA LYS A 5 9.98 -24.92 -9.38
C LYS A 5 8.74 -25.30 -8.55
N ILE A 6 8.63 -24.74 -7.34
CA ILE A 6 7.77 -23.60 -6.93
C ILE A 6 6.28 -23.91 -7.08
N ASP A 7 5.61 -24.00 -5.93
CA ASP A 7 4.25 -23.48 -5.73
C ASP A 7 4.10 -23.13 -4.24
N ASN A 8 4.60 -21.95 -3.85
CA ASN A 8 4.19 -21.35 -2.58
C ASN A 8 2.91 -20.55 -2.85
N ALA A 9 1.78 -21.25 -2.82
CA ALA A 9 0.46 -20.66 -2.84
C ALA A 9 0.29 -19.82 -1.57
N LEU A 10 0.65 -18.53 -1.64
CA LEU A 10 0.28 -17.57 -0.61
C LEU A 10 -1.20 -17.23 -0.83
N GLU A 11 -2.05 -17.91 -0.06
CA GLU A 11 -3.47 -17.64 0.07
C GLU A 11 -3.66 -16.23 0.64
N VAL A 12 -3.88 -15.25 -0.25
CA VAL A 12 -4.35 -13.93 0.14
C VAL A 12 -5.84 -14.07 0.46
N LYS A 13 -6.13 -14.28 1.74
CA LYS A 13 -7.50 -14.13 2.26
C LYS A 13 -7.90 -12.66 2.11
N GLU A 14 -8.64 -12.35 1.05
CA GLU A 14 -9.47 -11.15 1.00
C GLU A 14 -10.61 -11.30 2.01
N GLU A 15 -10.28 -11.03 3.27
CA GLU A 15 -11.28 -10.74 4.29
C GLU A 15 -11.68 -9.28 4.11
N THR A 16 -12.78 -9.04 3.39
CA THR A 16 -13.39 -7.72 3.29
C THR A 16 -13.92 -7.31 4.65
N VAL A 17 -13.08 -6.66 5.45
CA VAL A 17 -13.42 -6.14 6.78
C VAL A 17 -14.35 -4.94 6.61
N GLU A 18 -15.64 -5.13 6.91
CA GLU A 18 -16.58 -4.02 7.10
C GLU A 18 -16.08 -3.10 8.23
N CYS A 19 -15.64 -1.91 7.85
CA CYS A 19 -15.00 -0.94 8.74
C CYS A 19 -16.04 -0.17 9.56
N LYS A 20 -16.24 -0.56 10.83
CA LYS A 20 -16.97 0.22 11.88
C LYS A 20 -16.09 1.27 12.57
N SER A 21 -14.95 1.61 11.97
CA SER A 21 -13.89 2.42 12.58
C SER A 21 -14.14 3.91 12.37
N GLU A 22 -13.42 4.76 13.11
CA GLU A 22 -13.33 6.20 12.83
C GLU A 22 -13.02 6.43 11.33
N ASP A 23 -13.66 7.44 10.73
CA ASP A 23 -13.61 7.66 9.27
C ASP A 23 -12.18 7.60 8.69
N TRP A 24 -11.20 8.17 9.39
CA TRP A 24 -9.80 8.23 8.94
C TRP A 24 -9.11 6.84 8.85
N VAL A 25 -9.53 5.86 9.67
CA VAL A 25 -8.96 4.50 9.63
C VAL A 25 -9.39 3.80 8.36
N CYS A 26 -10.66 3.92 7.96
CA CYS A 26 -11.14 3.33 6.72
C CYS A 26 -10.43 3.95 5.50
N HIS A 27 -10.11 5.26 5.55
CA HIS A 27 -9.27 5.91 4.54
C HIS A 27 -7.84 5.36 4.53
N SER A 28 -7.21 5.19 5.70
CA SER A 28 -5.87 4.59 5.81
C SER A 28 -5.83 3.16 5.24
N GLN A 29 -6.86 2.36 5.49
CA GLN A 29 -7.03 1.02 4.93
C GLN A 29 -7.20 1.04 3.40
N ALA A 30 -8.03 1.95 2.88
CA ALA A 30 -8.22 2.11 1.43
C ALA A 30 -6.90 2.49 0.73
N ILE A 31 -6.10 3.35 1.35
CA ILE A 31 -4.77 3.72 0.88
C ILE A 31 -3.84 2.49 0.88
N ALA A 32 -3.82 1.72 1.98
CA ALA A 32 -3.01 0.52 2.10
C ALA A 32 -3.36 -0.55 1.06
N ALA A 33 -4.66 -0.73 0.77
CA ALA A 33 -5.13 -1.64 -0.28
C ALA A 33 -4.68 -1.16 -1.67
N THR A 34 -4.87 0.13 -1.96
CA THR A 34 -4.43 0.74 -3.24
C THR A 34 -2.92 0.59 -3.43
N MET A 35 -2.14 0.81 -2.37
CA MET A 35 -0.69 0.60 -2.39
C MET A 35 -0.32 -0.86 -2.65
N SER A 36 -0.96 -1.79 -1.95
CA SER A 36 -0.68 -3.24 -2.08
C SER A 36 -0.91 -3.72 -3.51
N ASN A 37 -2.07 -3.38 -4.09
CA ASN A 37 -2.41 -3.74 -5.46
C ASN A 37 -1.40 -3.16 -6.45
N ARG A 38 -1.04 -1.88 -6.28
CA ARG A 38 -0.08 -1.25 -7.18
C ARG A 38 1.33 -1.82 -7.06
N MET A 39 1.74 -2.19 -5.85
CA MET A 39 3.02 -2.86 -5.63
C MET A 39 3.07 -4.21 -6.32
N GLU A 40 1.98 -4.97 -6.28
CA GLU A 40 1.84 -6.26 -6.97
C GLU A 40 1.96 -6.09 -8.50
N GLU A 41 1.22 -5.14 -9.09
CA GLU A 41 1.29 -4.83 -10.53
C GLU A 41 2.70 -4.46 -10.99
N LEU A 42 3.47 -3.79 -10.12
CA LEU A 42 4.84 -3.36 -10.41
C LEU A 42 5.89 -4.43 -10.05
N GLY A 43 5.50 -5.55 -9.44
CA GLY A 43 6.44 -6.53 -8.87
C GLY A 43 7.35 -5.92 -7.79
N MET A 44 6.88 -4.87 -7.10
CA MET A 44 7.67 -4.07 -6.18
C MET A 44 7.59 -4.62 -4.75
N THR A 45 8.74 -4.85 -4.14
CA THR A 45 8.82 -5.24 -2.72
C THR A 45 8.68 -4.03 -1.78
N GLN A 46 8.29 -4.27 -0.52
CA GLN A 46 8.26 -3.20 0.50
C GLN A 46 9.61 -2.49 0.68
N ARG A 47 10.72 -3.23 0.52
CA ARG A 47 12.08 -2.67 0.59
C ARG A 47 12.33 -1.71 -0.58
N ALA A 48 11.99 -2.12 -1.80
CA ALA A 48 12.15 -1.28 -2.99
C ALA A 48 11.29 0.00 -2.90
N LEU A 49 10.06 -0.11 -2.39
CA LEU A 49 9.22 1.05 -2.15
C LEU A 49 9.84 1.98 -1.10
N ALA A 50 10.36 1.44 -0.01
CA ALA A 50 10.99 2.22 1.05
C ALA A 50 12.23 2.98 0.54
N GLU A 51 13.07 2.33 -0.26
CA GLU A 51 14.22 2.96 -0.94
C GLU A 51 13.77 4.11 -1.84
N LYS A 52 12.72 3.89 -2.65
CA LYS A 52 12.18 4.93 -3.55
C LYS A 52 11.56 6.12 -2.82
N MET A 53 10.95 5.88 -1.66
CA MET A 53 10.38 6.91 -0.79
C MET A 53 11.40 7.56 0.15
N ASN A 54 12.66 7.10 0.15
CA ASN A 54 13.71 7.46 1.10
C ASN A 54 13.24 7.32 2.56
N CYS A 55 12.62 6.19 2.89
CA CYS A 55 12.13 5.85 4.23
C CYS A 55 12.56 4.44 4.64
N THR A 56 12.15 4.02 5.84
CA THR A 56 12.45 2.67 6.33
C THR A 56 11.44 1.64 5.80
N GLN A 57 11.87 0.40 5.62
CA GLN A 57 10.97 -0.70 5.25
C GLN A 57 9.89 -0.91 6.32
N GLN A 58 10.26 -0.77 7.59
CA GLN A 58 9.34 -0.89 8.72
C GLN A 58 8.23 0.15 8.65
N TYR A 59 8.54 1.38 8.19
CA TYR A 59 7.52 2.39 7.95
C TYR A 59 6.54 1.94 6.87
N VAL A 60 7.03 1.47 5.72
CA VAL A 60 6.18 0.91 4.66
C VAL A 60 5.30 -0.24 5.18
N SER A 61 5.86 -1.15 5.99
CA SER A 61 5.07 -2.22 6.60
C SER A 61 3.97 -1.72 7.55
N LYS A 62 4.15 -0.58 8.23
CA LYS A 62 3.09 0.04 9.04
C LYS A 62 2.01 0.68 8.16
N VAL A 63 2.42 1.39 7.11
CA VAL A 63 1.48 2.01 6.16
C VAL A 63 0.59 0.93 5.53
N LEU A 64 1.16 -0.19 5.08
CA LEU A 64 0.42 -1.30 4.49
C LEU A 64 -0.51 -2.04 5.47
N LYS A 65 -0.39 -1.82 6.78
CA LYS A 65 -1.38 -2.31 7.76
C LYS A 65 -2.64 -1.44 7.82
N GLY A 66 -2.64 -0.26 7.19
CA GLY A 66 -3.80 0.64 7.14
C GLY A 66 -4.21 1.22 8.50
N ARG A 67 -3.25 1.40 9.42
CA ARG A 67 -3.47 1.96 10.76
C ARG A 67 -2.64 3.21 11.03
N GLU A 68 -2.02 3.77 9.99
CA GLU A 68 -1.20 4.97 10.10
C GLU A 68 -2.02 6.20 9.74
N ASN A 69 -1.86 7.24 10.54
CA ASN A 69 -2.32 8.58 10.18
C ASN A 69 -1.23 9.24 9.32
N LEU A 70 -1.40 9.16 8.00
CA LEU A 70 -0.41 9.59 7.02
C LEU A 70 -0.44 11.11 6.85
N SER A 71 0.73 11.75 6.86
CA SER A 71 0.83 13.15 6.46
C SER A 71 0.61 13.30 4.95
N LEU A 72 0.19 14.49 4.52
CA LEU A 72 0.09 14.82 3.09
C LEU A 72 1.42 14.61 2.35
N GLU A 73 2.55 14.92 3.00
CA GLU A 73 3.87 14.68 2.43
C GLU A 73 4.11 13.19 2.14
N THR A 74 3.76 12.31 3.08
CA THR A 74 3.86 10.86 2.87
C THR A 74 2.97 10.40 1.72
N LEU A 75 1.74 10.90 1.64
CA LEU A 75 0.81 10.55 0.56
C LEU A 75 1.40 10.94 -0.80
N CYS A 76 1.94 12.15 -0.94
CA CYS A 76 2.62 12.58 -2.16
C CYS A 76 3.84 11.69 -2.50
N LYS A 77 4.62 11.27 -1.50
CA LYS A 77 5.75 10.33 -1.72
C LYS A 77 5.27 8.98 -2.24
N ILE A 78 4.16 8.46 -1.70
CA ILE A 78 3.54 7.21 -2.16
C ILE A 78 3.06 7.35 -3.61
N GLU A 79 2.33 8.43 -3.92
CA GLU A 79 1.84 8.73 -5.27
C GLU A 79 2.99 8.76 -6.29
N ASN A 80 4.07 9.46 -5.97
CA ASN A 80 5.26 9.56 -6.83
C ASN A 80 6.01 8.22 -6.95
N ALA A 81 6.12 7.47 -5.85
CA ALA A 81 6.83 6.19 -5.84
C ALA A 81 6.09 5.10 -6.60
N LEU A 82 4.76 5.07 -6.53
CA LEU A 82 3.93 4.04 -7.13
C LEU A 82 3.26 4.48 -8.45
N GLY A 83 3.34 5.77 -8.80
CA GLY A 83 2.70 6.33 -9.99
C GLY A 83 1.18 6.25 -9.95
N ILE A 84 0.59 6.48 -8.77
CA ILE A 84 -0.85 6.45 -8.51
C ILE A 84 -1.33 7.80 -7.99
N LYS A 85 -2.65 7.99 -7.96
CA LYS A 85 -3.28 9.16 -7.35
C LYS A 85 -4.21 8.71 -6.22
N ILE A 86 -3.86 9.10 -5.01
CA ILE A 86 -4.59 8.83 -3.77
C ILE A 86 -5.44 10.05 -3.42
N LEU A 87 -4.86 11.25 -3.48
CA LEU A 87 -5.53 12.48 -3.12
C LEU A 87 -6.34 13.00 -4.32
N GLN A 88 -7.66 12.88 -4.23
CA GLN A 88 -8.58 13.59 -5.12
C GLN A 88 -9.14 14.79 -4.37
N ALA A 89 -8.69 15.99 -4.74
CA ALA A 89 -9.36 17.21 -4.31
C ALA A 89 -10.73 17.22 -5.00
N GLY A 90 -11.78 16.87 -4.26
CA GLY A 90 -13.17 16.96 -4.68
C GLY A 90 -13.63 18.41 -4.84
N ILE A 91 -12.93 19.18 -5.68
CA ILE A 91 -13.38 20.50 -6.12
C ILE A 91 -14.51 20.22 -7.11
N ASN A 92 -15.70 19.96 -6.59
CA ASN A 92 -16.93 20.04 -7.35
C ASN A 92 -17.08 21.50 -7.77
N LYS A 93 -16.84 21.78 -9.04
CA LYS A 93 -17.01 23.10 -9.65
C LYS A 93 -18.48 23.46 -9.76
#